data_AF-A0A0S9KEW8-F1
#
_entry.id   AF-A0A0S9KEW8-F1
#
_cell.length_a   1.000
_cell.length_b   1.000
_cell.length_c   1.000
_cell.angle_alpha   90.00
_cell.angle_beta   90.00
_cell.angle_gamma   90.00
#
_symmetry.space_group_name_H-M   'P 1'
#
loop_
_entity.id
_entity.type
_entity.pdbx_description
1 polymer ?
#
loop_
_entity_poly.entity_id
_entity_poly.type
_entity_poly.pdbx_seq_one_letter_code
_entity_poly.pdbx_strand_id
1 'polypeptide(L)'
;MSTSRNPDTTATYQIAVSNNRRKKPRFTSELMGADSTPTDFEDVESDVVIPRLGSLDLLHVAAGAFGEGWSVRRIGVSDGAMLPMEGDVIPDRLRRNLGRHGASSALLWLTDECPGAAVVDVTVIPANGREFTLTRLGGVTGDTSQEAIQLLRSVWSQVR
;
A
#
# COMPACT_ATOMS: atom_id res chain seq x y z
N MET A 1 -18.04 -35.66 0.43
CA MET A 1 -18.00 -34.46 1.29
C MET A 1 -17.23 -33.39 0.55
N SER A 2 -17.94 -32.55 -0.20
CA SER A 2 -17.34 -31.43 -0.93
C SER A 2 -17.37 -30.21 -0.01
N THR A 3 -16.20 -29.77 0.47
CA THR A 3 -16.07 -28.51 1.19
C THR A 3 -16.32 -27.38 0.18
N SER A 4 -17.47 -26.73 0.34
CA SER A 4 -17.78 -25.46 -0.30
C SER A 4 -16.67 -24.47 0.06
N ARG A 5 -15.81 -24.13 -0.91
CA ARG A 5 -14.92 -22.96 -0.80
C ARG A 5 -15.85 -21.75 -0.80
N ASN A 6 -15.91 -21.06 0.33
CA ASN A 6 -16.57 -19.78 0.44
C ASN A 6 -15.86 -18.80 -0.53
N PRO A 7 -16.52 -18.28 -1.57
CA PRO A 7 -15.87 -17.46 -2.60
C PRO A 7 -15.54 -16.02 -2.15
N ASP A 8 -15.86 -15.65 -0.90
CA ASP A 8 -15.83 -14.25 -0.45
C ASP A 8 -14.64 -13.85 0.43
N THR A 9 -13.70 -14.75 0.77
CA THR A 9 -12.53 -14.36 1.55
C THR A 9 -11.43 -13.87 0.62
N THR A 10 -11.36 -12.56 0.38
CA THR A 10 -10.22 -11.95 -0.30
C THR A 10 -8.95 -12.27 0.50
N ALA A 11 -8.01 -12.98 -0.11
CA ALA A 11 -6.74 -13.32 0.53
C ALA A 11 -6.01 -12.03 0.93
N THR A 12 -5.46 -12.01 2.14
CA THR A 12 -4.61 -10.92 2.62
C THR A 12 -3.21 -11.45 2.83
N TYR A 13 -2.23 -10.79 2.23
CA TYR A 13 -0.82 -11.11 2.36
C TYR A 13 -0.12 -10.04 3.18
N GLN A 14 0.79 -10.45 4.06
CA GLN A 14 1.68 -9.54 4.75
C GLN A 14 2.99 -9.44 3.97
N ILE A 15 3.38 -8.21 3.59
CA ILE A 15 4.71 -7.95 3.05
C ILE A 15 5.70 -7.77 4.19
N ALA A 16 6.85 -8.44 4.09
CA ALA A 16 8.00 -8.25 4.95
C ALA A 16 9.22 -7.85 4.13
N VAL A 17 10.10 -7.05 4.72
CA VAL A 17 11.31 -6.53 4.09
C VAL A 17 12.52 -6.90 4.94
N SER A 18 13.50 -7.56 4.33
CA SER A 18 14.79 -7.81 4.96
C SER A 18 15.82 -6.78 4.52
N ASN A 19 16.39 -6.07 5.49
CA ASN A 19 17.27 -4.91 5.27
C ASN A 19 18.74 -5.27 5.43
N ASN A 20 19.23 -6.22 4.64
CA ASN A 20 20.65 -6.55 4.68
C ASN A 20 21.48 -5.33 4.25
N ARG A 21 22.12 -4.62 5.21
CA ARG A 21 22.81 -3.31 5.05
C ARG A 21 23.82 -3.21 3.89
N ARG A 22 24.19 -4.35 3.27
CA ARG A 22 25.13 -4.45 2.14
C ARG A 22 24.48 -4.82 0.81
N LYS A 23 23.18 -5.09 0.78
CA LYS A 23 22.44 -5.58 -0.40
C LYS A 23 21.15 -4.79 -0.60
N LYS A 24 20.61 -4.87 -1.81
CA LYS A 24 19.25 -4.36 -2.08
C LYS A 24 18.25 -5.05 -1.14
N PRO A 25 17.25 -4.32 -0.63
CA PRO A 25 16.23 -4.88 0.26
C PRO A 25 15.51 -6.02 -0.45
N ARG A 26 15.27 -7.11 0.29
CA ARG A 26 14.53 -8.25 -0.23
C ARG A 26 13.14 -8.27 0.40
N PHE A 27 12.15 -8.31 -0.48
CA PHE A 27 10.74 -8.35 -0.13
C PHE A 27 10.22 -9.77 -0.25
N THR A 28 9.44 -10.18 0.74
CA THR A 28 8.66 -11.42 0.77
C THR A 28 7.21 -11.09 1.08
N SER A 29 6.31 -12.01 0.73
CA SER A 29 4.89 -11.92 1.06
C SER A 29 4.43 -13.26 1.60
N GLU A 30 3.69 -13.26 2.69
CA GLU A 30 3.13 -14.46 3.31
C GLU A 30 1.62 -14.29 3.52
N LEU A 31 0.85 -15.36 3.33
CA LEU A 31 -0.59 -15.32 3.53
C LEU A 31 -0.89 -15.14 5.02
N MET A 32 -1.73 -14.17 5.36
CA MET A 32 -2.16 -13.92 6.74
C MET A 32 -3.20 -14.95 7.18
N GLY A 33 -2.97 -15.58 8.33
CA GLY A 33 -3.99 -16.35 9.04
C GLY A 33 -5.02 -15.44 9.69
N ALA A 34 -6.17 -16.00 10.05
CA ALA A 34 -7.28 -15.25 10.67
C ALA A 34 -6.88 -14.53 11.97
N ASP A 35 -5.96 -15.12 12.74
CA ASP A 35 -5.49 -14.60 14.03
C ASP A 35 -4.08 -13.99 13.94
N SER A 36 -3.53 -13.85 12.73
CA SER A 36 -2.19 -13.27 12.54
C SER A 36 -2.24 -11.75 12.62
N THR A 37 -1.26 -11.19 13.30
CA THR A 37 -0.97 -9.75 13.36
C THR A 37 0.27 -9.42 12.52
N PRO A 38 0.43 -8.18 12.03
CA PRO A 38 1.61 -7.82 11.22
C PRO A 38 2.95 -8.12 11.91
N THR A 39 3.03 -7.96 13.24
CA THR A 39 4.25 -8.21 14.02
C THR A 39 4.67 -9.67 14.05
N ASP A 40 3.76 -10.61 13.78
CA ASP A 40 4.08 -12.04 13.73
C ASP A 40 5.00 -12.42 12.56
N PHE A 41 5.18 -11.50 11.61
CA PHE A 41 6.04 -11.65 10.43
C PHE A 41 7.34 -10.82 10.53
N GLU A 42 7.63 -10.23 11.69
CA GLU A 42 8.92 -9.60 11.98
C GLU A 42 9.89 -10.63 12.59
N ASP A 43 11.15 -10.57 12.16
CA ASP A 43 12.24 -11.36 12.75
C ASP A 43 13.44 -10.44 12.95
N VAL A 44 13.68 -10.07 14.21
CA VAL A 44 14.77 -9.17 14.60
C VAL A 44 16.14 -9.79 14.36
N GLU A 45 16.29 -11.11 14.52
CA GLU A 45 17.58 -11.79 14.33
C GLU A 45 17.98 -11.79 12.84
N SER A 46 16.98 -11.92 11.96
CA SER A 46 17.16 -11.90 10.51
C SER A 46 17.00 -10.51 9.87
N ASP A 47 16.78 -9.45 10.67
CA ASP A 47 16.51 -8.07 10.22
C ASP A 47 15.34 -7.99 9.21
N VAL A 48 14.31 -8.80 9.45
CA VAL A 48 13.04 -8.82 8.72
C VAL A 48 12.03 -7.94 9.45
N VAL A 49 11.53 -6.93 8.75
CA VAL A 49 10.59 -5.96 9.33
C VAL A 49 9.39 -5.74 8.43
N ILE A 50 8.29 -5.31 9.04
CA ILE A 50 7.12 -4.83 8.30
C ILE A 50 7.38 -3.40 7.81
N PRO A 51 7.08 -3.09 6.53
CA PRO A 51 7.11 -1.72 6.06
C PRO A 51 5.99 -0.93 6.75
N ARG A 52 6.40 0.10 7.49
CA ARG A 52 5.50 1.05 8.14
C ARG A 52 5.41 2.28 7.24
N LEU A 53 4.44 2.27 6.33
CA LEU A 53 4.25 3.26 5.28
C LEU A 53 3.43 4.45 5.81
N GLY A 54 4.04 5.63 5.77
CA GLY A 54 3.37 6.90 5.99
C GLY A 54 2.55 7.34 4.77
N SER A 55 1.86 8.48 4.89
CA SER A 55 1.05 8.99 3.80
C SER A 55 1.89 9.37 2.58
N LEU A 56 3.09 9.94 2.79
CA LEU A 56 4.02 10.23 1.69
C LEU A 56 4.46 8.95 0.98
N ASP A 57 4.76 7.89 1.73
CA ASP A 57 5.20 6.60 1.19
C ASP A 57 4.13 5.97 0.30
N LEU A 58 2.88 5.96 0.78
CA LEU A 58 1.74 5.47 0.00
C LEU A 58 1.50 6.34 -1.25
N LEU A 59 1.72 7.65 -1.17
CA LEU A 59 1.66 8.52 -2.36
C LEU A 59 2.82 8.25 -3.33
N HIS A 60 4.03 7.91 -2.85
CA HIS A 60 5.12 7.45 -3.71
C HIS A 60 4.80 6.13 -4.39
N VAL A 61 4.17 5.18 -3.69
CA VAL A 61 3.66 3.94 -4.29
C VAL A 61 2.63 4.24 -5.38
N ALA A 62 1.66 5.09 -5.11
CA ALA A 62 0.65 5.49 -6.07
C ALA A 62 1.25 6.22 -7.29
N ALA A 63 2.24 7.09 -7.09
CA ALA A 63 2.97 7.76 -8.17
C ALA A 63 3.80 6.76 -9.00
N GLY A 64 4.45 5.80 -8.35
CA GLY A 64 5.16 4.71 -9.01
C GLY A 64 4.25 3.87 -9.89
N ALA A 65 3.02 3.60 -9.43
CA ALA A 65 2.04 2.87 -10.22
C ALA A 65 1.74 3.60 -11.54
N PHE A 66 1.59 4.93 -11.53
CA PHE A 66 1.45 5.71 -12.76
C PHE A 66 2.69 5.62 -13.66
N GLY A 67 3.89 5.65 -13.07
CA GLY A 67 5.15 5.49 -13.81
C GLY A 67 5.29 4.14 -14.52
N GLU A 68 4.76 3.07 -13.91
CA GLU A 68 4.69 1.71 -14.48
C GLU A 68 3.52 1.53 -15.47
N GLY A 69 2.73 2.58 -15.73
CA GLY A 69 1.54 2.52 -16.60
C GLY A 69 0.34 1.81 -15.96
N TRP A 70 0.35 1.62 -14.64
CA TRP A 70 -0.76 1.02 -13.89
C TRP A 70 -1.78 2.08 -13.49
N SER A 71 -3.00 1.64 -13.18
CA SER A 71 -4.08 2.54 -12.77
C SER A 71 -4.21 2.58 -11.25
N VAL A 72 -4.20 3.77 -10.66
CA VAL A 72 -4.60 3.98 -9.26
C VAL A 72 -6.12 4.13 -9.22
N ARG A 73 -6.81 3.13 -8.67
CA ARG A 73 -8.28 3.09 -8.56
C ARG A 73 -8.78 3.92 -7.38
N ARG A 74 -8.10 3.82 -6.23
CA ARG A 74 -8.50 4.48 -4.98
C ARG A 74 -7.27 4.88 -4.18
N ILE A 75 -7.38 6.00 -3.47
CA ILE A 75 -6.49 6.38 -2.38
C ILE A 75 -7.37 6.53 -1.13
N GLY A 76 -7.24 5.62 -0.17
CA GLY A 76 -7.98 5.67 1.07
C GLY A 76 -7.45 6.78 1.98
N VAL A 77 -8.34 7.63 2.47
CA VAL A 77 -8.01 8.74 3.37
C VAL A 77 -8.88 8.65 4.62
N SER A 78 -8.24 8.83 5.78
CA SER A 78 -8.91 8.92 7.08
C SER A 78 -8.62 10.26 7.73
N ASP A 79 -9.52 10.73 8.59
CA ASP A 79 -9.32 11.93 9.40
C ASP A 79 -8.42 11.67 10.62
N GLY A 80 -8.24 12.69 11.46
CA GLY A 80 -7.43 12.58 12.69
C GLY A 80 -8.00 11.63 13.75
N ALA A 81 -9.26 11.21 13.63
CA ALA A 81 -9.89 10.20 14.47
C ALA A 81 -9.82 8.79 13.82
N MET A 82 -9.09 8.66 12.70
CA MET A 82 -8.99 7.44 11.88
C MET A 82 -10.33 6.98 11.30
N LEU A 83 -11.31 7.88 11.20
CA LEU A 83 -12.55 7.60 10.51
C LEU A 83 -12.34 7.79 9.00
N PRO A 84 -12.88 6.90 8.15
CA PRO A 84 -12.83 7.09 6.71
C PRO A 84 -13.42 8.44 6.31
N MET A 85 -12.68 9.24 5.53
CA MET A 85 -13.23 10.44 4.92
C MET A 85 -14.07 10.01 3.73
N GLU A 86 -15.39 9.89 3.94
CA GLU A 86 -16.34 9.48 2.92
C GLU A 86 -16.57 10.60 1.88
N GLY A 87 -16.58 10.23 0.60
CA GLY A 87 -16.82 11.13 -0.54
C GLY A 87 -15.65 11.18 -1.53
N ASP A 88 -15.94 10.90 -2.81
CA ASP A 88 -14.93 10.76 -3.88
C ASP A 88 -14.14 12.04 -4.19
N VAL A 89 -14.57 13.20 -3.69
CA VAL A 89 -13.98 14.50 -4.07
C VAL A 89 -12.53 14.64 -3.62
N ILE A 90 -12.22 14.28 -2.38
CA ILE A 90 -10.85 14.39 -1.84
C ILE A 90 -9.93 13.34 -2.49
N PRO A 91 -10.28 12.03 -2.51
CA PRO A 91 -9.48 11.02 -3.20
C PRO A 91 -9.25 11.33 -4.70
N ASP A 92 -10.26 11.83 -5.42
CA ASP A 92 -10.11 12.15 -6.85
C ASP A 92 -9.27 13.41 -7.10
N ARG A 93 -9.40 14.44 -6.25
CA ARG A 93 -8.53 15.61 -6.35
C ARG A 93 -7.09 15.24 -6.00
N LEU A 94 -6.89 14.43 -4.97
CA LEU A 94 -5.58 13.92 -4.57
C LEU A 94 -4.94 13.11 -5.69
N ARG A 95 -5.68 12.18 -6.30
CA ARG A 95 -5.23 11.37 -7.44
C ARG A 95 -4.84 12.24 -8.65
N ARG A 96 -5.63 13.28 -8.95
CA ARG A 96 -5.31 14.24 -10.03
C ARG A 96 -4.07 15.08 -9.74
N ASN A 97 -3.92 15.55 -8.50
CA ASN A 97 -2.75 16.31 -8.07
C ASN A 97 -1.50 15.44 -8.16
N LEU A 98 -1.59 14.21 -7.66
CA LEU A 98 -0.53 13.21 -7.70
C LEU A 98 -0.04 12.95 -9.13
N GLY A 99 -0.95 12.70 -10.08
CA GLY A 99 -0.58 12.44 -11.48
C GLY A 99 0.06 13.63 -12.20
N ARG A 100 -0.15 14.87 -11.73
CA ARG A 100 0.39 16.08 -12.35
C ARG A 100 1.67 16.59 -11.69
N HIS A 101 1.78 16.47 -10.38
CA HIS A 101 2.77 17.18 -9.57
C HIS A 101 3.57 16.27 -8.64
N GLY A 102 3.28 14.96 -8.62
CA GLY A 102 4.00 13.98 -7.81
C GLY A 102 3.57 13.92 -6.35
N ALA A 103 4.17 12.98 -5.61
CA ALA A 103 3.77 12.60 -4.26
C ALA A 103 3.86 13.73 -3.23
N SER A 104 4.98 14.47 -3.22
CA SER A 104 5.19 15.57 -2.25
C SER A 104 4.17 16.69 -2.42
N SER A 105 3.85 17.07 -3.66
CA SER A 105 2.84 18.09 -3.97
C SER A 105 1.43 17.63 -3.59
N ALA A 106 1.12 16.36 -3.82
CA ALA A 106 -0.16 15.77 -3.42
C ALA A 106 -0.32 15.74 -1.89
N LEU A 107 0.75 15.46 -1.14
CA LEU A 107 0.74 15.50 0.31
C LEU A 107 0.55 16.92 0.85
N LEU A 108 1.27 17.90 0.27
CA LEU A 108 1.12 19.31 0.66
C LEU A 108 -0.34 19.76 0.46
N TRP A 109 -0.91 19.47 -0.71
CA TRP A 109 -2.32 19.75 -0.99
C TRP A 109 -3.26 19.10 0.03
N LEU A 110 -3.03 17.82 0.38
CA LEU A 110 -3.86 17.13 1.38
C LEU A 110 -3.76 17.80 2.75
N THR A 111 -2.56 18.22 3.14
CA THR A 111 -2.30 18.86 4.44
C THR A 111 -2.95 20.24 4.53
N ASP A 112 -2.94 21.00 3.44
CA ASP A 112 -3.52 22.34 3.38
C ASP A 112 -5.05 22.30 3.35
N GLU A 113 -5.63 21.43 2.52
CA GLU A 113 -7.09 21.37 2.32
C GLU A 113 -7.81 20.55 3.39
N CYS A 114 -7.14 19.53 3.94
CA CYS A 114 -7.69 18.60 4.92
C CYS A 114 -6.71 18.40 6.10
N PRO A 115 -6.52 19.41 6.97
CA PRO A 115 -5.61 19.27 8.11
C PRO A 115 -5.96 18.08 8.99
N GLY A 116 -4.96 17.23 9.27
CA GLY A 116 -5.14 16.01 10.06
C GLY A 116 -5.58 14.78 9.26
N ALA A 117 -5.82 14.90 7.96
CA ALA A 117 -6.07 13.76 7.10
C ALA A 117 -4.80 12.93 6.85
N ALA A 118 -4.97 11.61 6.74
CA ALA A 118 -3.90 10.68 6.45
C ALA A 118 -4.31 9.71 5.35
N VAL A 119 -3.39 9.48 4.39
CA VAL A 119 -3.52 8.35 3.46
C VAL A 119 -3.27 7.05 4.22
N VAL A 120 -4.19 6.10 4.10
CA VAL A 120 -4.19 4.82 4.85
C VAL A 120 -4.05 3.59 3.97
N ASP A 121 -4.44 3.70 2.70
CA ASP A 121 -4.30 2.64 1.71
C ASP A 121 -4.27 3.20 0.30
N VAL A 122 -3.82 2.38 -0.64
CA VAL A 122 -3.89 2.63 -2.08
C VAL A 122 -4.34 1.37 -2.79
N THR A 123 -5.40 1.48 -3.60
CA THR A 123 -5.84 0.40 -4.50
C THR A 123 -5.33 0.64 -5.90
N VAL A 124 -4.63 -0.35 -6.45
CA VAL A 124 -3.94 -0.30 -7.74
C VAL A 124 -4.43 -1.44 -8.63
N ILE A 125 -4.56 -1.16 -9.93
CA ILE A 125 -4.85 -2.12 -10.99
C ILE A 125 -3.63 -2.19 -11.91
N PRO A 126 -2.82 -3.26 -11.82
CA PRO A 126 -1.73 -3.55 -12.75
C PRO A 126 -2.24 -3.90 -14.14
N ALA A 127 -1.31 -4.08 -15.09
CA ALA A 127 -1.62 -4.47 -16.47
C ALA A 127 -2.36 -5.82 -16.60
N ASN A 128 -2.23 -6.70 -15.61
CA ASN A 128 -2.95 -7.97 -15.55
C ASN A 128 -4.46 -7.81 -15.20
N GLY A 129 -4.90 -6.59 -14.87
CA GLY A 129 -6.29 -6.26 -14.52
C GLY A 129 -6.73 -6.69 -13.12
N ARG A 130 -5.86 -7.34 -12.34
CA ARG A 130 -6.18 -7.84 -10.99
C ARG A 130 -5.79 -6.82 -9.94
N GLU A 131 -6.78 -6.24 -9.28
CA GLU A 131 -6.53 -5.21 -8.30
C GLU A 131 -5.91 -5.75 -7.00
N PHE A 132 -5.09 -4.93 -6.37
CA PHE A 132 -4.71 -5.09 -4.98
C PHE A 132 -4.82 -3.78 -4.22
N THR A 133 -4.96 -3.88 -2.90
CA THR A 133 -4.87 -2.72 -2.00
C THR A 133 -3.68 -2.90 -1.07
N LEU A 134 -2.79 -1.91 -1.02
CA LEU A 134 -1.66 -1.86 -0.10
C LEU A 134 -1.98 -0.91 1.06
N THR A 135 -1.78 -1.36 2.30
CA THR A 135 -2.06 -0.58 3.52
C THR A 135 -0.78 -0.05 4.17
N ARG A 136 -0.93 0.84 5.17
CA ARG A 136 0.18 1.41 5.97
C ARG A 136 1.10 0.38 6.63
N LEU A 137 0.61 -0.83 6.88
CA LEU A 137 1.40 -1.88 7.53
C LEU A 137 1.86 -2.94 6.53
N GLY A 138 1.93 -2.61 5.23
CA GLY A 138 2.39 -3.57 4.22
C GLY A 138 1.43 -4.72 3.97
N GLY A 139 0.20 -4.66 4.51
CA GLY A 139 -0.84 -5.61 4.20
C GLY A 139 -1.33 -5.41 2.76
N VAL A 140 -1.47 -6.51 2.03
CA VAL A 140 -1.94 -6.52 0.64
C VAL A 140 -3.17 -7.39 0.54
N THR A 141 -4.31 -6.79 0.23
CA THR A 141 -5.54 -7.55 -0.06
C THR A 141 -5.64 -7.80 -1.56
N GLY A 142 -5.99 -9.03 -1.95
CA GLY A 142 -6.10 -9.46 -3.35
C GLY A 142 -5.10 -10.55 -3.70
N ASP A 143 -5.26 -11.18 -4.86
CA ASP A 143 -4.45 -12.33 -5.30
C ASP A 143 -3.13 -11.95 -5.99
N THR A 144 -2.63 -10.72 -5.78
CA THR A 144 -1.50 -10.12 -6.52
C THR A 144 -0.47 -9.46 -5.60
N SER A 145 -0.02 -10.19 -4.58
CA SER A 145 1.05 -9.73 -3.68
C SER A 145 2.40 -9.54 -4.39
N GLN A 146 2.64 -10.26 -5.49
CA GLN A 146 3.87 -10.13 -6.27
C GLN A 146 3.94 -8.80 -7.02
N GLU A 147 2.83 -8.32 -7.56
CA GLU A 147 2.72 -7.02 -8.21
C GLU A 147 2.92 -5.88 -7.19
N ALA A 148 2.36 -6.02 -5.98
CA ALA A 148 2.62 -5.08 -4.88
C ALA A 148 4.11 -5.06 -4.50
N ILE A 149 4.77 -6.21 -4.43
CA ILE A 149 6.22 -6.32 -4.19
C ILE A 149 7.02 -5.68 -5.32
N GLN A 150 6.66 -5.93 -6.58
CA GLN A 150 7.32 -5.34 -7.74
C GLN A 150 7.25 -3.81 -7.68
N LEU A 151 6.06 -3.27 -7.43
CA LEU A 151 5.85 -1.85 -7.30
C LEU A 151 6.68 -1.27 -6.15
N LEU A 152 6.60 -1.87 -4.95
CA LEU A 152 7.39 -1.43 -3.80
C LEU A 152 8.90 -1.44 -4.09
N ARG A 153 9.42 -2.46 -4.78
CA ARG A 153 10.83 -2.51 -5.19
C ARG A 153 11.21 -1.36 -6.11
N SER A 154 10.32 -0.96 -7.02
CA SER A 154 10.58 0.13 -7.97
C SER A 154 10.66 1.49 -7.27
N VAL A 155 9.88 1.70 -6.20
CA VAL A 155 9.79 2.99 -5.49
C VAL A 155 10.53 3.01 -4.15
N TRP A 156 11.16 1.92 -3.73
CA TRP A 156 11.63 1.79 -2.34
C TRP A 156 12.60 2.87 -1.91
N SER A 157 13.44 3.38 -2.80
CA SER A 157 14.38 4.47 -2.51
C SER A 157 13.71 5.83 -2.26
N GLN A 158 12.41 5.95 -2.56
CA GLN A 158 11.60 7.15 -2.27
C GLN A 158 10.77 6.98 -0.99
N VAL A 159 10.62 5.73 -0.54
CA VAL A 159 9.84 5.31 0.63
C VAL A 159 10.74 5.14 1.87
N ARG A 160 12.08 5.30 1.73
CA ARG A 160 13.07 5.12 2.80
C ARG A 160 14.15 6.18 2.79
#